data_AF-A0AAD3DSZ6-F1
#
_entry.id   AF-A0AAD3DSZ6-F1
#
_cell.length_a   1.000
_cell.length_b   1.000
_cell.length_c   1.000
_cell.angle_alpha   90.00
_cell.angle_beta   90.00
_cell.angle_gamma   90.00
#
_symmetry.space_group_name_H-M   'P 1'
#
loop_
_entity.id
_entity.type
_entity.pdbx_description
1 polymer ?
#
loop_
_entity_poly.entity_id
_entity_poly.type
_entity_poly.pdbx_seq_one_letter_code
_entity_poly.pdbx_strand_id
1 'polypeptide(L)'
;IDEACGGRPALLTRADLHLALASSAALAAAGLGPHSPDPPGGKLDRHPGSDRPTGLLRETAMRPVLAAVPPPSAAALTAALAAAARTALTRGVTTVGDMGRYLGGDDPAAPWGDLQGVLLPAADAGRLPLRVVSYMPLRSWRRLASWRAAQGGAAAHPSGRLFWGGLKDFA
;
A
#
# COMPACT_ATOMS: atom_id res chain seq x y z
N ILE A 1 11.43 5.21 -21.34
CA ILE A 1 9.98 4.99 -21.10
C ILE A 1 9.13 6.23 -21.36
N ASP A 2 9.72 7.43 -21.40
CA ASP A 2 8.99 8.69 -21.64
C ASP A 2 8.14 8.68 -22.90
N GLU A 3 8.68 8.22 -24.03
CA GLU A 3 7.96 8.09 -25.30
C GLU A 3 6.71 7.19 -25.15
N ALA A 4 6.87 5.99 -24.59
CA ALA A 4 5.77 5.06 -24.34
C ALA A 4 4.72 5.61 -23.35
N CYS A 5 5.14 6.48 -22.42
CA CYS A 5 4.25 7.07 -21.43
C CYS A 5 3.51 8.31 -21.97
N GLY A 6 3.97 8.91 -23.07
CA GLY A 6 3.38 10.13 -23.64
C GLY A 6 3.39 11.31 -22.65
N GLY A 7 4.46 11.44 -21.86
CA GLY A 7 4.60 12.49 -20.84
C GLY A 7 3.86 12.23 -19.51
N ARG A 8 3.10 11.13 -19.38
CA ARG A 8 2.47 10.75 -18.11
C ARG A 8 3.54 10.25 -17.11
N PRO A 9 3.44 10.61 -15.81
CA PRO A 9 4.27 9.99 -14.78
C PRO A 9 4.09 8.48 -14.77
N ALA A 10 5.20 7.73 -14.79
CA ALA A 10 5.21 6.28 -14.74
C ALA A 10 6.35 5.79 -13.86
N LEU A 11 6.07 4.74 -13.08
CA LEU A 11 7.04 4.01 -12.27
C LEU A 11 6.82 2.52 -12.51
N LEU A 12 7.84 1.83 -13.00
CA LEU A 12 7.81 0.39 -13.21
C LEU A 12 8.74 -0.27 -12.20
N THR A 13 8.18 -1.06 -11.29
CA THR A 13 8.98 -1.81 -10.30
C THR A 13 9.43 -3.14 -10.90
N ARG A 14 10.67 -3.51 -10.64
CA ARG A 14 11.21 -4.83 -10.94
C ARG A 14 10.54 -5.87 -10.04
N ALA A 15 10.48 -7.11 -10.50
CA ALA A 15 9.80 -8.20 -9.81
C ALA A 15 10.30 -8.48 -8.38
N ASP A 16 11.55 -8.15 -8.08
CA ASP A 16 12.13 -8.29 -6.73
C ASP A 16 11.84 -7.09 -5.82
N LEU A 17 11.20 -6.04 -6.33
CA LEU A 17 10.83 -4.81 -5.63
C LEU A 17 12.02 -3.98 -5.10
N HIS A 18 13.24 -4.27 -5.55
CA HIS A 18 14.49 -3.57 -5.15
C HIS A 18 14.98 -2.55 -6.18
N LEU A 19 14.32 -2.50 -7.34
CA LEU A 19 14.69 -1.61 -8.44
C LEU A 19 13.43 -1.09 -9.12
N ALA A 20 13.45 0.16 -9.56
CA ALA A 20 12.39 0.73 -10.36
C ALA A 20 12.92 1.60 -11.50
N LEU A 21 12.13 1.71 -12.56
CA LEU A 21 12.35 2.62 -13.68
C LEU A 21 11.26 3.70 -13.67
N ALA A 22 11.67 4.95 -13.41
CA ALA A 22 10.81 6.12 -13.36
C ALA A 22 10.93 6.96 -14.64
N SER A 23 9.80 7.46 -15.15
CA SER A 23 9.81 8.42 -16.28
C SER A 23 10.35 9.77 -15.83
N SER A 24 10.78 10.62 -16.77
CA SER A 24 11.22 11.98 -16.44
C SER A 24 10.13 12.78 -15.71
N ALA A 25 8.87 12.62 -16.12
CA ALA A 25 7.72 13.22 -15.44
C ALA A 25 7.55 12.71 -14.00
N ALA A 26 7.80 11.43 -13.73
CA ALA A 26 7.74 10.87 -12.38
C ALA A 26 8.90 11.34 -11.49
N LEU A 27 10.12 11.45 -12.04
CA LEU A 27 11.25 12.04 -11.33
C LEU A 27 10.98 13.51 -10.96
N ALA A 28 10.46 14.29 -11.91
CA ALA A 28 10.10 15.69 -11.69
C ALA A 28 9.02 15.86 -10.61
N ALA A 29 7.98 15.02 -10.63
CA ALA A 29 6.94 15.00 -9.60
C ALA A 29 7.49 14.68 -8.19
N ALA A 30 8.59 13.93 -8.12
CA ALA A 30 9.28 13.59 -6.89
C ALA A 30 10.40 14.58 -6.50
N GLY A 31 10.60 15.66 -7.28
CA GLY A 31 11.69 16.62 -7.07
C GLY A 31 13.09 16.05 -7.31
N LEU A 32 13.21 14.97 -8.09
CA LEU A 32 14.48 14.34 -8.41
C LEU A 32 15.06 14.90 -9.72
N GLY A 33 16.35 15.21 -9.70
CA GLY A 33 17.08 15.79 -10.81
C GLY A 33 18.59 15.59 -10.71
N PRO A 34 19.39 16.31 -11.53
CA PRO A 34 20.84 16.09 -11.61
C PRO A 34 21.58 16.28 -10.28
N HIS A 35 21.14 17.22 -9.45
CA HIS A 35 21.76 17.55 -8.17
C HIS A 35 21.16 16.80 -6.99
N SER A 36 20.22 15.87 -7.21
CA SER A 36 19.66 15.06 -6.13
C SER A 36 20.73 14.09 -5.62
N PRO A 37 21.04 14.05 -4.32
CA PRO A 37 22.00 13.11 -3.77
C PRO A 37 21.43 11.68 -3.76
N ASP A 38 22.31 10.70 -3.71
CA ASP A 38 21.91 9.33 -3.43
C ASP A 38 21.46 9.23 -1.95
N PRO A 39 20.28 8.64 -1.64
CA PRO A 39 19.84 8.49 -0.26
C PRO A 39 20.58 7.34 0.44
N PRO A 40 20.61 7.34 1.79
CA PRO A 40 21.15 6.20 2.54
C PRO A 40 20.52 4.87 2.12
N GLY A 41 21.36 3.91 1.76
CA GLY A 41 20.93 2.56 1.35
C GLY A 41 20.28 2.51 -0.04
N GLY A 42 20.44 3.53 -0.88
CA GLY A 42 19.88 3.56 -2.24
C GLY A 42 20.76 4.32 -3.21
N LYS A 43 20.40 4.28 -4.50
CA LYS A 43 21.17 4.92 -5.55
C LYS A 43 20.28 5.42 -6.69
N LEU A 44 20.56 6.64 -7.14
CA LEU A 44 19.98 7.23 -8.35
C LEU A 44 20.98 7.05 -9.50
N ASP A 45 20.73 6.10 -10.40
CA ASP A 45 21.65 5.83 -11.50
C ASP A 45 21.65 6.97 -12.52
N ARG A 46 22.84 7.39 -12.94
CA ARG A 46 23.07 8.52 -13.87
C ARG A 46 23.68 8.06 -15.18
N HIS A 47 23.47 8.84 -16.24
CA HIS A 47 24.09 8.56 -17.52
C HIS A 47 25.63 8.68 -17.42
N PRO A 48 26.41 7.84 -18.12
CA PRO A 48 27.86 7.96 -18.13
C PRO A 48 28.32 9.37 -18.51
N GLY A 49 29.21 9.96 -17.72
CA GLY A 49 29.75 11.31 -17.95
C GLY A 49 28.77 12.47 -17.70
N SER A 50 27.66 12.22 -16.99
CA SER A 50 26.62 13.21 -16.75
C SER A 50 26.01 13.08 -15.35
N ASP A 51 25.51 14.19 -14.81
CA ASP A 51 24.70 14.17 -13.59
C ASP A 51 23.23 13.81 -13.86
N ARG A 52 22.82 13.71 -15.14
CA ARG A 52 21.43 13.44 -15.52
C ARG A 52 20.99 12.04 -15.05
N PRO A 53 19.89 11.93 -14.29
CA PRO A 53 19.33 10.64 -13.91
C PRO A 53 18.84 9.84 -15.11
N THR A 54 19.06 8.52 -15.07
CA THR A 54 18.58 7.56 -16.08
C THR A 54 17.12 7.16 -15.87
N GLY A 55 16.57 7.43 -14.68
CA GLY A 55 15.29 6.90 -14.22
C GLY A 55 15.40 5.59 -13.44
N LEU A 56 16.57 4.93 -13.41
CA LEU A 56 16.78 3.75 -12.58
C LEU A 56 17.01 4.15 -11.11
N LEU A 57 16.15 3.63 -10.24
CA LEU A 57 16.12 3.87 -8.80
C LEU A 57 16.37 2.55 -8.08
N ARG A 58 17.35 2.52 -7.17
CA ARG A 58 17.68 1.33 -6.38
C ARG A 58 17.28 1.54 -4.94
N GLU A 59 16.63 0.53 -4.36
CA GLU A 59 16.34 0.46 -2.92
C GLU A 59 15.60 1.72 -2.42
N THR A 60 16.17 2.42 -1.43
CA THR A 60 15.57 3.60 -0.81
C THR A 60 15.44 4.79 -1.76
N ALA A 61 16.15 4.82 -2.90
CA ALA A 61 15.97 5.84 -3.94
C ALA A 61 14.60 5.77 -4.64
N MET A 62 13.86 4.68 -4.47
CA MET A 62 12.48 4.56 -4.95
C MET A 62 11.49 5.38 -4.12
N ARG A 63 11.81 5.67 -2.85
CA ARG A 63 10.87 6.25 -1.88
C ARG A 63 10.31 7.62 -2.28
N PRO A 64 11.09 8.60 -2.80
CA PRO A 64 10.54 9.89 -3.20
C PRO A 64 9.49 9.76 -4.31
N VAL A 65 9.72 8.88 -5.29
CA VAL A 65 8.76 8.66 -6.37
C VAL A 65 7.52 7.93 -5.89
N LEU A 66 7.68 6.91 -5.02
CA LEU A 66 6.54 6.23 -4.39
C LEU A 66 5.70 7.18 -3.54
N ALA A 67 6.32 8.10 -2.81
CA ALA A 67 5.62 9.10 -2.00
C ALA A 67 4.84 10.13 -2.83
N ALA A 68 5.26 10.37 -4.08
CA ALA A 68 4.56 11.23 -5.02
C ALA A 68 3.33 10.54 -5.66
N VAL A 69 3.17 9.22 -5.50
CA VAL A 69 1.99 8.50 -5.99
C VAL A 69 0.78 8.86 -5.11
N PRO A 70 -0.32 9.38 -5.68
CA PRO A 70 -1.51 9.68 -4.91
C PRO A 70 -2.06 8.44 -4.20
N PRO A 71 -2.58 8.58 -2.97
CA PRO A 71 -3.21 7.46 -2.29
C PRO A 71 -4.42 6.96 -3.10
N PRO A 72 -4.68 5.63 -3.11
CA PRO A 72 -5.83 5.09 -3.82
C PRO A 72 -7.14 5.58 -3.20
N SER A 73 -8.16 5.84 -4.02
CA SER A 73 -9.49 6.17 -3.55
C SER A 73 -10.17 4.96 -2.90
N ALA A 74 -11.17 5.19 -2.04
CA ALA A 74 -11.98 4.11 -1.46
C ALA A 74 -12.64 3.22 -2.53
N ALA A 75 -13.06 3.80 -3.65
CA ALA A 75 -13.61 3.06 -4.78
C ALA A 75 -12.55 2.14 -5.43
N ALA A 76 -11.33 2.64 -5.62
CA ALA A 76 -10.22 1.84 -6.14
C ALA A 76 -9.86 0.68 -5.20
N LEU A 77 -9.79 0.94 -3.89
CA LEU A 77 -9.54 -0.09 -2.87
C LEU A 77 -10.66 -1.14 -2.83
N THR A 78 -11.92 -0.71 -2.92
CA THR A 78 -13.08 -1.63 -2.99
C THR A 78 -13.00 -2.54 -4.22
N ALA A 79 -12.64 -1.98 -5.38
CA ALA A 79 -12.47 -2.74 -6.61
C ALA A 79 -11.30 -3.73 -6.50
N ALA A 80 -10.18 -3.31 -5.89
CA ALA A 80 -9.02 -4.15 -5.63
C ALA A 80 -9.36 -5.31 -4.68
N LEU A 81 -10.07 -5.05 -3.59
CA LEU A 81 -10.56 -6.06 -2.66
C LEU A 81 -11.40 -7.12 -3.38
N ALA A 82 -12.35 -6.68 -4.22
CA ALA A 82 -13.19 -7.60 -4.98
C ALA A 82 -12.36 -8.45 -5.96
N ALA A 83 -11.38 -7.87 -6.64
CA ALA A 83 -10.50 -8.59 -7.56
C ALA A 83 -9.59 -9.61 -6.85
N ALA A 84 -8.97 -9.20 -5.73
CA ALA A 84 -8.15 -10.07 -4.91
C ALA A 84 -8.97 -11.23 -4.37
N ALA A 85 -10.18 -10.96 -3.87
CA ALA A 85 -11.06 -11.99 -3.36
C ALA A 85 -11.55 -12.98 -4.41
N ARG A 86 -11.93 -12.53 -5.61
CA ARG A 86 -12.25 -13.45 -6.72
C ARG A 86 -11.08 -14.39 -6.99
N THR A 87 -9.87 -13.84 -7.06
CA THR A 87 -8.66 -14.64 -7.30
C THR A 87 -8.42 -15.64 -6.16
N ALA A 88 -8.59 -15.23 -4.91
CA ALA A 88 -8.46 -16.12 -3.76
C ALA A 88 -9.49 -17.28 -3.81
N LEU A 89 -10.75 -16.95 -4.10
CA LEU A 89 -11.85 -17.92 -4.18
C LEU A 89 -11.65 -18.93 -5.33
N THR A 90 -11.11 -18.50 -6.48
CA THR A 90 -10.76 -19.44 -7.58
C THR A 90 -9.72 -20.49 -7.17
N ARG A 91 -9.02 -20.27 -6.06
CA ARG A 91 -8.02 -21.17 -5.48
C ARG A 91 -8.50 -21.85 -4.20
N GLY A 92 -9.79 -21.74 -3.87
CA GLY A 92 -10.38 -22.32 -2.65
C GLY A 92 -10.06 -21.56 -1.36
N VAL A 93 -9.40 -20.40 -1.43
CA VAL A 93 -9.09 -19.58 -0.25
C VAL A 93 -10.35 -18.80 0.17
N THR A 94 -10.85 -19.09 1.37
CA THR A 94 -12.12 -18.53 1.89
C THR A 94 -11.95 -17.60 3.10
N THR A 95 -10.73 -17.50 3.62
CA THR A 95 -10.36 -16.60 4.72
C THR A 95 -8.98 -16.03 4.47
N VAL A 96 -8.80 -14.73 4.71
CA VAL A 96 -7.49 -14.05 4.60
C VAL A 96 -7.21 -13.22 5.84
N GLY A 97 -5.95 -13.13 6.22
CA GLY A 97 -5.45 -12.10 7.12
C GLY A 97 -5.04 -10.88 6.31
N ASP A 98 -5.71 -9.75 6.52
CA ASP A 98 -5.32 -8.47 5.94
C ASP A 98 -4.34 -7.77 6.88
N MET A 99 -3.10 -7.65 6.43
CA MET A 99 -2.00 -7.03 7.17
C MET A 99 -1.98 -5.50 7.07
N GLY A 100 -2.94 -4.91 6.34
CA GLY A 100 -3.08 -3.49 6.12
C GLY A 100 -2.03 -2.92 5.17
N ARG A 101 -2.27 -1.70 4.67
CA ARG A 101 -1.27 -0.90 3.95
C ARG A 101 -0.25 -0.29 4.92
N TYR A 102 0.52 -1.16 5.56
CA TYR A 102 1.52 -0.81 6.54
C TYR A 102 2.81 -1.58 6.24
N LEU A 103 3.69 -0.98 5.43
CA LEU A 103 5.07 -1.41 5.29
C LEU A 103 5.89 -0.63 6.33
N GLY A 104 6.86 -1.28 6.98
CA GLY A 104 7.52 -0.75 8.18
C GLY A 104 7.87 0.74 8.10
N GLY A 105 7.28 1.55 8.99
CA GLY A 105 7.47 3.01 9.03
C GLY A 105 6.37 3.84 8.34
N ASP A 106 5.44 3.23 7.61
CA ASP A 106 4.29 3.93 7.00
C ASP A 106 3.29 4.43 8.05
N ASP A 107 2.40 5.36 7.67
CA ASP A 107 1.37 5.94 8.54
C ASP A 107 0.47 4.86 9.18
N PRO A 108 0.39 4.78 10.54
CA PRO A 108 -0.49 3.82 11.20
C PRO A 108 -1.98 4.01 10.88
N ALA A 109 -2.39 5.18 10.39
CA ALA A 109 -3.78 5.48 10.11
C ALA A 109 -4.28 4.78 8.84
N ALA A 110 -3.42 4.39 7.91
CA ALA A 110 -3.84 3.79 6.64
C ALA A 110 -4.65 2.49 6.82
N PRO A 111 -4.21 1.49 7.62
CA PRO A 111 -5.03 0.30 7.92
C PRO A 111 -6.38 0.62 8.58
N TRP A 112 -6.44 1.67 9.41
CA TRP A 112 -7.70 2.12 9.99
C TRP A 112 -8.63 2.74 8.94
N GLY A 113 -8.08 3.53 8.02
CA GLY A 113 -8.80 4.08 6.88
C GLY A 113 -9.36 2.97 5.99
N ASP A 114 -8.60 1.89 5.77
CA ASP A 114 -9.07 0.73 5.00
C ASP A 114 -10.20 -0.02 5.73
N LEU A 115 -10.05 -0.24 7.05
CA LEU A 115 -11.09 -0.84 7.88
C LEU A 115 -12.39 -0.02 7.82
N GLN A 116 -12.31 1.29 8.02
CA GLN A 116 -13.47 2.18 8.13
C GLN A 116 -14.07 2.57 6.78
N GLY A 117 -13.24 2.80 5.77
CA GLY A 117 -13.67 3.30 4.47
C GLY A 117 -13.97 2.21 3.44
N VAL A 118 -13.52 0.97 3.67
CA VAL A 118 -13.65 -0.12 2.69
C VAL A 118 -14.27 -1.36 3.32
N LEU A 119 -13.65 -1.92 4.36
CA LEU A 119 -14.05 -3.22 4.90
C LEU A 119 -15.39 -3.18 5.64
N LEU A 120 -15.61 -2.19 6.52
CA LEU A 120 -16.88 -2.03 7.23
C LEU A 120 -18.05 -1.76 6.28
N PRO A 121 -17.99 -0.76 5.36
CA PRO A 121 -19.06 -0.55 4.39
C PRO A 121 -19.35 -1.78 3.53
N ALA A 122 -18.33 -2.54 3.13
CA ALA A 122 -18.53 -3.78 2.40
C ALA A 122 -19.17 -4.87 3.26
N ALA A 123 -18.86 -4.93 4.56
CA ALA A 123 -19.47 -5.87 5.50
C ALA A 123 -20.94 -5.53 5.76
N ASP A 124 -21.25 -4.25 5.99
CA ASP A 124 -22.61 -3.73 6.18
C ASP A 124 -23.51 -4.01 4.97
N ALA A 125 -22.97 -3.80 3.77
CA ALA A 125 -23.69 -4.06 2.52
C ALA A 125 -23.78 -5.55 2.14
N GLY A 126 -23.22 -6.47 2.94
CA GLY A 126 -23.16 -7.90 2.60
C GLY A 126 -22.29 -8.20 1.36
N ARG A 127 -21.37 -7.30 1.02
CA ARG A 127 -20.53 -7.33 -0.19
C ARG A 127 -19.12 -7.86 0.05
N LEU A 128 -18.79 -8.34 1.25
CA LEU A 128 -17.53 -9.04 1.50
C LEU A 128 -17.61 -10.49 0.96
N PRO A 129 -16.88 -10.82 -0.13
CA PRO A 129 -16.98 -12.12 -0.78
C PRO A 129 -16.27 -13.27 -0.03
N LEU A 130 -15.38 -12.94 0.90
CA LEU A 130 -14.64 -13.90 1.74
C LEU A 130 -14.51 -13.36 3.17
N ARG A 131 -14.00 -14.18 4.10
CA ARG A 131 -13.76 -13.76 5.49
C ARG A 131 -12.44 -13.00 5.59
N VAL A 132 -12.48 -11.79 6.12
CA VAL A 132 -11.29 -10.94 6.29
C VAL A 132 -10.98 -10.79 7.78
N VAL A 133 -9.78 -11.16 8.21
CA VAL A 133 -9.25 -10.87 9.54
C VAL A 133 -8.31 -9.68 9.42
N SER A 134 -8.73 -8.52 9.91
CA SER A 134 -7.95 -7.28 9.82
C SER A 134 -6.95 -7.19 10.97
N TYR A 135 -5.67 -7.00 10.63
CA TYR A 135 -4.57 -6.79 11.56
C TYR A 135 -4.20 -5.31 11.58
N MET A 136 -4.16 -4.73 12.78
CA MET A 136 -3.78 -3.33 12.98
C MET A 136 -2.29 -3.21 13.32
N PRO A 137 -1.62 -2.09 13.01
CA PRO A 137 -0.25 -1.86 13.43
C PRO A 137 -0.11 -2.00 14.96
N LEU A 138 0.91 -2.72 15.43
CA LEU A 138 1.13 -2.97 16.87
C LEU A 138 1.16 -1.67 17.68
N ARG A 139 1.83 -0.62 17.17
CA ARG A 139 1.83 0.71 17.81
C ARG A 139 0.46 1.34 18.00
N SER A 140 -0.58 0.87 17.28
CA SER A 140 -1.96 1.31 17.40
C SER A 140 -2.83 0.40 18.30
N TRP A 141 -2.22 -0.50 19.08
CA TRP A 141 -2.94 -1.46 19.93
C TRP A 141 -3.95 -0.81 20.89
N ARG A 142 -3.65 0.39 21.43
CA ARG A 142 -4.58 1.13 22.29
C ARG A 142 -5.85 1.52 21.54
N ARG A 143 -5.72 1.97 20.29
CA ARG A 143 -6.86 2.28 19.41
C ARG A 143 -7.69 1.03 19.12
N LEU A 144 -7.04 -0.13 18.94
CA LEU A 144 -7.74 -1.41 18.80
C LEU A 144 -8.48 -1.84 20.06
N ALA A 145 -7.89 -1.64 21.24
CA ALA A 145 -8.56 -1.88 22.52
C ALA A 145 -9.80 -0.99 22.68
N SER A 146 -9.67 0.31 22.42
CA SER A 146 -10.80 1.26 22.46
C SER A 146 -11.88 0.93 21.42
N TRP A 147 -11.48 0.56 20.20
CA TRP A 147 -12.41 0.10 19.16
C TRP A 147 -13.22 -1.11 19.64
N ARG A 148 -12.57 -2.14 20.18
CA ARG A 148 -13.26 -3.33 20.69
C ARG A 148 -14.20 -2.99 21.83
N ALA A 149 -13.80 -2.13 22.77
CA ALA A 149 -14.66 -1.69 23.85
C ALA A 149 -15.93 -0.98 23.32
N ALA A 150 -15.77 -0.10 22.32
CA ALA A 150 -16.90 0.56 21.66
C ALA A 150 -17.84 -0.41 20.93
N GLN A 151 -17.34 -1.57 20.49
CA GLN A 151 -18.12 -2.65 19.89
C GLN A 151 -18.64 -3.67 20.93
N GLY A 152 -18.76 -3.29 22.21
CA GLY A 152 -19.23 -4.19 23.27
C GLY A 152 -18.31 -5.39 23.54
N GLY A 153 -17.02 -5.25 23.23
CA GLY A 153 -16.02 -6.31 23.33
C GLY A 153 -15.92 -7.23 22.11
N ALA A 154 -16.81 -7.06 21.12
CA ALA A 154 -16.84 -7.89 19.92
C ALA A 154 -15.51 -7.82 19.15
N ALA A 155 -15.10 -8.97 18.61
CA ALA A 155 -13.93 -9.12 17.75
C ALA A 155 -14.31 -9.38 16.27
N ALA A 156 -15.60 -9.23 15.94
CA ALA A 156 -16.12 -9.51 14.63
C ALA A 156 -17.35 -8.65 14.31
N HIS A 157 -17.54 -8.41 13.02
CA HIS A 157 -18.72 -7.78 12.48
C HIS A 157 -19.92 -8.75 12.50
N PRO A 158 -21.16 -8.29 12.75
CA PRO A 158 -22.35 -9.15 12.75
C PRO A 158 -22.59 -9.94 11.46
N SER A 159 -22.05 -9.48 10.33
CA SER A 159 -22.13 -10.21 9.06
C SER A 159 -21.37 -11.54 9.04
N GLY A 160 -20.50 -11.81 10.03
CA GLY A 160 -19.67 -13.01 10.07
C GLY A 160 -18.59 -13.08 8.97
N ARG A 161 -18.35 -11.96 8.27
CA ARG A 161 -17.37 -11.85 7.17
C ARG A 161 -16.17 -10.97 7.48
N LEU A 162 -16.20 -10.18 8.54
CA LEU A 162 -15.12 -9.28 8.94
C LEU A 162 -14.78 -9.50 10.42
N PHE A 163 -13.49 -9.62 10.71
CA PHE A 163 -12.94 -9.88 12.03
C PHE A 163 -11.82 -8.89 12.32
N TRP A 164 -11.62 -8.55 13.59
CA TRP A 164 -10.55 -7.65 14.06
C TRP A 164 -10.00 -8.13 15.40
N GLY A 165 -8.79 -7.68 15.76
CA GLY A 165 -8.14 -8.08 17.01
C GLY A 165 -6.68 -8.50 16.83
N GLY A 166 -6.26 -8.77 15.59
CA GLY A 166 -4.87 -9.03 15.25
C GLY A 166 -4.01 -7.78 15.31
N LEU A 167 -2.74 -7.95 15.71
CA LEU A 167 -1.72 -6.91 15.67
C LEU A 167 -0.57 -7.36 14.76
N LYS A 168 0.00 -6.42 14.00
CA LYS A 168 1.11 -6.65 13.09
C LYS A 168 2.20 -5.60 13.31
N ASP A 169 3.46 -6.05 13.36
CA ASP A 169 4.62 -5.17 13.20
C ASP A 169 5.78 -5.89 12.50
N PHE A 170 6.86 -5.16 12.30
CA PHE A 170 8.15 -5.68 11.82
C PHE A 170 9.11 -5.74 13.01
N ALA A 171 9.92 -6.80 13.07
CA ALA A 171 10.94 -7.00 14.11
C ALA A 171 12.23 -6.26 13.77
#